data_AF-U5S0U9-F1
#
_entry.id   AF-U5S0U9-F1
#
_cell.length_a   1.000
_cell.length_b   1.000
_cell.length_c   1.000
_cell.angle_alpha   90.00
_cell.angle_beta   90.00
_cell.angle_gamma   90.00
#
_symmetry.space_group_name_H-M   'P 1'
#
loop_
_entity.id
_entity.type
_entity.pdbx_description
1 polymer ?
#
loop_
_entity_poly.entity_id
_entity_poly.type
_entity_poly.pdbx_seq_one_letter_code
_entity_poly.pdbx_strand_id
1 'polypeptide(L)'
;MRQPPNMTRHQAGRKENAPTYITYMRGHYLSCYIKDFTRGLGYTMVGAGGTGIGCVGATGGFAALSGLGELGRASYIIHPKYGLTNRAMWMHFTDFPIVPTRPIDFGS
;
A
#
# COMPACT_ATOMS: atom_id res chain seq x y z
N MET A 1 -2.68 0.21 3.73
CA MET A 1 -3.62 1.03 4.54
C MET A 1 -4.99 0.36 4.62
N ARG A 2 -5.55 0.24 5.82
CA ARG A 2 -6.81 -0.48 6.07
C ARG A 2 -8.04 0.34 5.63
N GLN A 3 -8.95 -0.29 4.89
CA GLN A 3 -10.26 0.28 4.58
C GLN A 3 -11.13 0.46 5.85
N PRO A 4 -12.03 1.45 5.91
CA PRO A 4 -12.95 1.65 7.04
C PRO A 4 -13.83 0.41 7.31
N PRO A 5 -13.71 -0.25 8.48
CA PRO A 5 -14.34 -1.57 8.71
C PRO A 5 -15.86 -1.56 8.63
N ASN A 6 -16.49 -0.48 9.11
CA ASN A 6 -17.93 -0.29 9.06
C ASN A 6 -18.48 -0.18 7.63
N MET A 7 -17.68 0.33 6.70
CA MET A 7 -18.07 0.47 5.28
C MET A 7 -17.78 -0.81 4.51
N THR A 8 -16.66 -1.47 4.79
CA THR A 8 -16.27 -2.73 4.14
C THR A 8 -17.16 -3.91 4.53
N ARG A 9 -17.83 -3.88 5.69
CA ARG A 9 -18.85 -4.90 6.04
C ARG A 9 -20.05 -4.92 5.09
N HIS A 10 -20.32 -3.81 4.41
CA HIS A 10 -21.39 -3.68 3.41
C HIS A 10 -20.81 -3.56 1.99
N GLN A 11 -19.63 -4.16 1.76
CA GLN A 11 -18.89 -4.00 0.51
C GLN A 11 -19.66 -4.53 -0.70
N ALA A 12 -20.46 -5.59 -0.57
CA ALA A 12 -21.30 -6.04 -1.68
C ALA A 12 -22.42 -5.02 -1.95
N GLY A 13 -22.25 -4.19 -2.99
CA GLY A 13 -23.24 -3.23 -3.47
C GLY A 13 -22.75 -1.78 -3.51
N ARG A 14 -23.68 -0.82 -3.35
CA ARG A 14 -23.45 0.62 -3.62
C ARG A 14 -22.38 1.29 -2.74
N LYS A 15 -21.93 0.62 -1.68
CA LYS A 15 -20.97 1.15 -0.69
C LYS A 15 -19.53 0.68 -0.91
N GLU A 16 -19.23 -0.12 -1.95
CA GLU A 16 -17.88 -0.63 -2.22
C GLU A 16 -16.85 0.47 -2.55
N ASN A 17 -17.26 1.45 -3.34
CA ASN A 17 -16.34 2.44 -3.90
C ASN A 17 -15.84 3.44 -2.85
N ALA A 18 -16.69 3.85 -1.91
CA ALA A 18 -16.37 4.82 -0.89
C ALA A 18 -15.18 4.41 0.03
N PRO A 19 -15.13 3.22 0.66
CA PRO A 19 -14.02 2.81 1.50
C PRO A 19 -12.71 2.65 0.70
N THR A 20 -12.82 2.21 -0.55
CA THR A 20 -11.68 2.15 -1.48
C THR A 20 -11.13 3.54 -1.72
N TYR A 21 -11.98 4.48 -2.14
CA TYR A 21 -11.60 5.87 -2.44
C TYR A 21 -10.97 6.58 -1.24
N ILE A 22 -11.58 6.47 -0.05
CA ILE A 22 -11.02 7.02 1.20
C ILE A 22 -9.60 6.50 1.44
N THR A 23 -9.35 5.23 1.17
CA THR A 23 -8.03 4.62 1.39
C THR A 23 -7.01 5.11 0.37
N TYR A 24 -7.41 5.30 -0.89
CA TYR A 24 -6.54 5.92 -1.92
C TYR A 24 -6.19 7.37 -1.58
N MET A 25 -7.15 8.17 -1.12
CA MET A 25 -6.89 9.55 -0.68
C MET A 25 -5.89 9.61 0.48
N ARG A 26 -6.12 8.80 1.51
CA ARG A 26 -5.22 8.73 2.66
C ARG A 26 -3.82 8.22 2.28
N GLY A 27 -3.73 7.23 1.40
CA GLY A 27 -2.47 6.77 0.85
C GLY A 27 -1.74 7.89 0.10
N HIS A 28 -2.46 8.73 -0.65
CA HIS A 28 -1.90 9.86 -1.38
C HIS A 28 -1.29 10.89 -0.43
N TYR A 29 -2.02 11.30 0.60
CA TYR A 29 -1.48 12.21 1.62
C TYR A 29 -0.25 11.64 2.32
N LEU A 30 -0.29 10.37 2.73
CA LEU A 30 0.86 9.71 3.34
C LEU A 30 2.07 9.70 2.40
N SER A 31 1.85 9.42 1.11
CA SER A 31 2.91 9.45 0.11
C SER A 31 3.52 10.85 -0.06
N CYS A 32 2.75 11.93 0.05
CA CYS A 32 3.30 13.28 -0.04
C CYS A 32 4.14 13.57 1.20
N TYR A 33 3.59 13.33 2.39
CA TYR A 33 4.29 13.62 3.65
C TYR A 33 5.60 12.84 3.81
N ILE A 34 5.64 11.55 3.45
CA ILE A 34 6.88 10.77 3.60
C ILE A 34 7.95 11.22 2.61
N LYS A 35 7.58 11.66 1.41
CA LYS A 35 8.52 12.23 0.44
C LYS A 35 9.08 13.55 0.94
N ASP A 36 8.24 14.43 1.49
CA ASP A 36 8.68 15.72 2.00
C ASP A 36 9.55 15.57 3.24
N PHE A 37 9.22 14.62 4.12
CA PHE A 37 10.08 14.25 5.24
C PHE A 37 11.45 13.75 4.76
N THR A 38 11.47 12.82 3.79
CA THR A 38 12.71 12.25 3.25
C THR A 38 13.57 13.34 2.56
N ARG A 39 12.93 14.27 1.85
CA ARG A 39 13.62 15.45 1.28
C ARG A 39 14.20 16.35 2.36
N GLY A 40 13.50 16.54 3.47
CA GLY A 40 14.00 17.28 4.63
C GLY A 40 15.25 16.65 5.26
N LEU A 41 15.45 15.34 5.10
CA LEU A 41 16.67 14.64 5.52
C LEU A 41 17.81 14.72 4.48
N GLY A 42 17.59 15.36 3.33
CA GLY A 42 18.58 15.47 2.24
C GLY A 42 18.56 14.31 1.24
N TYR A 43 17.56 13.43 1.32
CA TYR A 43 17.44 12.26 0.45
C TYR A 43 16.32 12.44 -0.58
N THR A 44 16.46 11.77 -1.72
CA THR A 44 15.47 11.77 -2.79
C THR A 44 14.50 10.60 -2.62
N MET A 45 13.20 10.86 -2.79
CA MET A 45 12.19 9.81 -2.83
C MET A 45 11.24 10.01 -4.02
N VAL A 46 11.09 8.95 -4.83
CA VAL A 46 10.24 8.90 -6.03
C VAL A 46 9.26 7.72 -5.96
N GLY A 47 8.19 7.73 -6.74
CA GLY A 47 7.15 6.67 -6.72
C GLY A 47 5.74 7.17 -6.44
N ALA A 48 4.76 6.27 -6.54
CA ALA A 48 3.31 6.57 -6.50
C ALA A 48 2.67 6.38 -5.13
N GLY A 49 1.47 6.94 -4.85
CA GLY A 49 0.62 7.80 -5.69
C GLY A 49 -0.43 7.14 -6.60
N GLY A 50 -1.22 6.15 -6.15
CA GLY A 50 -2.46 5.69 -6.82
C GLY A 50 -2.34 5.08 -8.24
N THR A 51 -3.45 4.59 -8.80
CA THR A 51 -3.56 3.90 -10.11
C THR A 51 -3.38 4.83 -11.34
N GLY A 52 -2.36 5.69 -11.33
CA GLY A 52 -2.11 6.68 -12.36
C GLY A 52 -0.66 7.21 -12.39
N ILE A 53 -0.49 8.42 -12.93
CA ILE A 53 0.79 9.12 -13.15
C ILE A 53 1.68 9.01 -11.90
N GLY A 54 2.85 8.40 -12.06
CA GLY A 54 3.84 8.21 -10.99
C GLY A 54 3.93 6.80 -10.42
N CYS A 55 3.13 5.82 -10.89
CA CYS A 55 3.34 4.41 -10.55
C CYS A 55 4.57 3.87 -11.27
N VAL A 56 5.62 3.56 -10.51
CA VAL A 56 6.93 3.12 -11.04
C VAL A 56 7.01 1.59 -11.16
N GLY A 57 5.88 0.86 -11.06
CA GLY A 57 5.83 -0.60 -11.28
C GLY A 57 4.80 -1.36 -10.45
N ALA A 58 4.96 -2.69 -10.40
CA ALA A 58 4.03 -3.63 -9.80
C ALA A 58 4.06 -3.60 -8.26
N THR A 59 3.18 -2.81 -7.66
CA THR A 59 3.08 -2.62 -6.19
C THR A 59 2.89 -3.90 -5.40
N GLY A 60 2.19 -4.90 -5.94
CA GLY A 60 2.00 -6.20 -5.28
C GLY A 60 3.32 -6.95 -5.04
N GLY A 61 4.20 -7.01 -6.04
CA GLY A 61 5.48 -7.72 -5.92
C GLY A 61 6.37 -7.11 -4.84
N PHE A 62 6.51 -5.78 -4.82
CA PHE A 62 7.28 -5.07 -3.79
C PHE A 62 6.65 -5.18 -2.40
N ALA A 63 5.32 -5.26 -2.31
CA ALA A 63 4.66 -5.50 -1.03
C ALA A 63 4.91 -6.91 -0.50
N ALA A 64 5.01 -7.93 -1.37
CA ALA A 64 5.43 -9.27 -0.97
C ALA A 64 6.89 -9.30 -0.50
N LEU A 65 7.79 -8.69 -1.28
CA LEU A 65 9.22 -8.63 -0.94
C LEU A 65 9.51 -7.88 0.35
N SER A 66 8.73 -6.85 0.68
CA SER A 66 8.86 -6.10 1.94
C SER A 66 8.21 -6.80 3.14
N GLY A 67 7.61 -7.99 2.97
CA GLY A 67 6.96 -8.72 4.06
C GLY A 67 5.63 -8.12 4.50
N LEU A 68 5.01 -7.26 3.69
CA LEU A 68 3.72 -6.65 4.01
C LEU A 68 2.54 -7.63 3.87
N GLY A 69 2.72 -8.71 3.11
CA GLY A 69 1.75 -9.79 2.96
C GLY A 69 2.12 -10.73 1.82
N GLU A 70 1.22 -11.65 1.49
CA GLU A 70 1.41 -12.66 0.43
C GLU A 70 0.44 -12.50 -0.73
N LEU A 71 0.87 -12.89 -1.92
CA LEU A 71 0.00 -12.91 -3.09
C LEU A 71 -1.04 -14.03 -2.96
N GLY A 72 -2.32 -13.64 -2.91
CA GLY A 72 -3.43 -14.58 -2.85
C GLY A 72 -4.04 -14.90 -4.21
N ARG A 73 -4.96 -15.87 -4.23
CA ARG A 73 -5.76 -16.28 -5.42
C ARG A 73 -6.44 -15.11 -6.13
N ALA A 74 -6.84 -14.07 -5.40
CA ALA A 74 -7.48 -12.89 -5.97
C ALA A 74 -6.50 -11.97 -6.73
N SER A 75 -5.24 -12.35 -6.89
CA SER A 75 -4.16 -11.55 -7.48
C SER A 75 -3.89 -10.23 -6.73
N TYR A 76 -4.24 -10.19 -5.44
CA TYR A 76 -3.96 -9.11 -4.51
C TYR A 76 -3.13 -9.63 -3.35
N ILE A 77 -2.39 -8.72 -2.71
CA ILE A 77 -1.69 -9.04 -1.48
C ILE A 77 -2.67 -9.16 -0.32
N ILE A 78 -2.60 -10.28 0.38
CA ILE A 78 -3.32 -10.57 1.62
C ILE A 78 -2.45 -10.10 2.77
N HIS A 79 -2.93 -9.14 3.56
CA HIS A 79 -2.24 -8.70 4.76
C HIS A 79 -2.63 -9.60 5.95
N PRO A 80 -1.69 -10.09 6.78
CA PRO A 80 -1.98 -11.07 7.84
C PRO A 80 -3.05 -10.60 8.84
N LYS A 81 -3.07 -9.30 9.16
CA LYS A 81 -4.06 -8.71 10.10
C LYS A 81 -5.37 -8.25 9.46
N TYR A 82 -5.35 -7.87 8.18
CA TYR A 82 -6.46 -7.11 7.55
C TYR A 82 -7.00 -7.79 6.29
N GLY A 83 -6.44 -8.93 5.90
CA GLY A 83 -6.77 -9.62 4.66
C GLY A 83 -6.68 -8.71 3.44
N LEU A 84 -7.66 -8.85 2.56
CA LEU A 84 -7.78 -8.08 1.31
C LEU A 84 -8.32 -6.64 1.52
N THR A 85 -8.66 -6.28 2.76
CA THR A 85 -9.16 -4.92 3.08
C THR A 85 -8.03 -3.92 3.27
N ASN A 86 -6.77 -4.36 3.18
CA ASN A 86 -5.61 -3.48 3.11
C ASN A 86 -5.39 -3.03 1.66
N ARG A 87 -5.54 -1.73 1.38
CA ARG A 87 -5.32 -1.12 0.06
C ARG A 87 -4.15 -0.14 0.11
N ALA A 88 -3.85 0.50 -1.02
CA ALA A 88 -2.77 1.49 -1.12
C ALA A 88 -1.41 0.96 -0.60
N MET A 89 -1.07 -0.28 -0.97
CA MET A 89 0.22 -0.91 -0.67
C MET A 89 1.24 -0.43 -1.70
N TRP A 90 1.48 0.87 -1.72
CA TRP A 90 2.34 1.50 -2.73
C TRP A 90 3.81 1.41 -2.35
N MET A 91 4.65 1.71 -3.33
CA MET A 91 6.09 1.62 -3.21
C MET A 91 6.74 2.96 -3.54
N HIS A 92 7.83 3.22 -2.83
CA HIS A 92 8.67 4.39 -3.00
C HIS A 92 10.10 3.92 -3.16
N PHE A 93 10.82 4.53 -4.11
CA PHE A 93 12.25 4.35 -4.26
C PHE A 93 12.94 5.54 -3.63
N THR A 94 13.98 5.26 -2.85
CA THR A 94 14.76 6.29 -2.19
C THR A 94 16.21 5.85 -2.05
N ASP A 95 17.10 6.83 -2.05
CA ASP A 95 18.51 6.70 -1.67
C ASP A 95 18.72 6.79 -0.14
N PHE A 96 17.65 6.99 0.64
CA PHE A 96 17.68 6.93 2.09
C PHE A 96 18.06 5.52 2.58
N PRO A 97 19.12 5.35 3.39
CA PRO A 97 19.54 4.04 3.85
C PRO A 97 18.53 3.45 4.84
N ILE A 98 17.84 2.39 4.41
CA ILE A 98 16.89 1.64 5.24
C ILE A 98 17.29 0.17 5.30
N VAL A 99 17.12 -0.44 6.47
CA VAL A 99 17.34 -1.88 6.63
C VAL A 99 16.18 -2.61 5.95
N PRO A 100 16.45 -3.52 5.00
CA PRO A 100 15.40 -4.31 4.37
C PRO A 100 14.67 -5.20 5.38
N THR A 101 13.36 -5.32 5.20
CA THR A 101 12.55 -6.32 5.89
C THR A 101 12.59 -7.65 5.13
N ARG A 102 12.26 -8.75 5.82
CA ARG A 102 12.16 -10.08 5.21
C ARG A 102 10.75 -10.31 4.68
N PRO A 103 10.59 -11.06 3.56
CA PRO A 103 9.30 -11.60 3.17
C PRO A 103 8.66 -12.42 4.30
N ILE A 104 7.33 -12.52 4.29
CA ILE A 104 6.54 -13.30 5.24
C ILE A 104 6.00 -14.56 4.56
N ASP A 105 5.84 -15.63 5.37
CA ASP A 105 5.12 -16.86 5.03
C ASP A 105 4.10 -17.17 6.15
N PHE A 106 2.80 -17.08 5.83
CA PHE A 106 1.66 -17.37 6.68
C PHE A 106 0.63 -18.28 6.00
N GLY A 107 1.03 -18.96 4.92
CA GLY A 107 0.16 -19.68 3.99
C GLY A 107 0.14 -21.21 4.13
N SER A 108 0.57 -21.76 5.27
CA SER A 108 0.53 -23.20 5.59
C SER A 108 -0.88 -23.79 5.60
#